data_AF-A0A075FZY6-F1
#
_entry.id   AF-A0A075FZY6-F1
#
_cell.length_a   1.000
_cell.length_b   1.000
_cell.length_c   1.000
_cell.angle_alpha   90.00
_cell.angle_beta   90.00
_cell.angle_gamma   90.00
#
_symmetry.space_group_name_H-M   'P 1'
#
loop_
_entity.id
_entity.type
_entity.pdbx_description
1 polymer ?
#
loop_
_entity_poly.entity_id
_entity_poly.type
_entity_poly.pdbx_seq_one_letter_code
_entity_poly.pdbx_strand_id
1 'polypeptide(L)' 'PLSNFFVAEDYHHDYFANNPGNPYCRVVVAPKIAKTRAKHASLYE' A
#
# COMPACT_ATOMS: atom_id res chain seq x y z
N PRO A 1 2.79 -19.04 -17.31
CA PRO A 1 3.47 -18.59 -16.07
C PRO A 1 4.35 -17.37 -16.34
N LEU A 2 4.39 -16.40 -15.42
CA LEU A 2 5.31 -15.26 -15.53
C LEU A 2 6.75 -15.76 -15.28
N SER A 3 7.66 -15.55 -16.23
CA SER A 3 9.01 -16.13 -16.19
C SER A 3 10.04 -15.28 -15.46
N ASN A 4 9.84 -13.96 -15.41
CA ASN A 4 10.84 -13.00 -14.96
C ASN A 4 10.29 -12.14 -13.80
N PHE A 5 9.98 -12.77 -12.68
CA PHE A 5 9.64 -12.06 -11.44
C PHE A 5 10.87 -11.94 -10.55
N PHE A 6 11.25 -10.71 -10.23
CA PHE A 6 12.36 -10.40 -9.33
C PHE A 6 11.78 -9.81 -8.06
N VAL A 7 12.06 -10.45 -6.93
CA VAL A 7 11.62 -9.97 -5.61
C VAL A 7 12.33 -8.65 -5.33
N ALA A 8 11.58 -7.64 -4.89
CA ALA A 8 12.14 -6.37 -4.45
C ALA A 8 12.89 -6.54 -3.12
N GLU A 9 13.78 -5.61 -2.81
CA GLU A 9 14.53 -5.57 -1.56
C GLU A 9 13.60 -5.51 -0.33
N ASP A 10 14.00 -6.14 0.78
CA ASP A 10 13.18 -6.28 2.00
C ASP A 10 12.56 -4.96 2.50
N TYR A 11 13.29 -3.84 2.38
CA TYR A 11 12.80 -2.54 2.83
C TYR A 11 11.61 -2.01 2.02
N HIS A 12 11.39 -2.51 0.80
CA HIS A 12 10.23 -2.16 -0.01
C HIS A 12 8.96 -2.88 0.41
N HIS A 13 9.08 -3.99 1.14
CA HIS A 13 7.94 -4.75 1.63
C HIS A 13 7.30 -4.00 2.80
N ASP A 14 5.96 -3.96 2.81
CA ASP A 14 5.16 -3.26 3.82
C ASP A 14 5.58 -1.79 4.07
N TYR A 15 6.14 -1.13 3.06
CA TYR A 15 6.75 0.20 3.19
C TYR A 15 5.81 1.22 3.85
N PHE A 16 4.54 1.25 3.45
CA PHE A 16 3.56 2.17 4.03
C PHE A 16 3.27 1.88 5.51
N ALA A 17 3.20 0.60 5.89
CA ALA A 17 2.95 0.20 7.27
C ALA A 17 4.17 0.51 8.17
N ASN A 18 5.37 0.32 7.63
CA ASN A 18 6.63 0.55 8.34
C ASN A 18 7.04 2.05 8.38
N ASN A 19 6.55 2.87 7.44
CA ASN A 19 6.93 4.29 7.31
C ASN A 19 5.71 5.24 7.22
N PRO A 20 4.71 5.15 8.11
CA PRO A 20 3.47 5.91 7.99
C PRO A 20 3.67 7.43 8.12
N GLY A 21 4.74 7.85 8.82
CA GLY A 21 5.11 9.26 8.97
C GLY A 21 5.78 9.89 7.75
N ASN A 22 6.21 9.09 6.76
CA ASN A 22 6.87 9.61 5.57
C ASN A 22 5.91 10.55 4.81
N PRO A 23 6.34 11.78 4.43
CA PRO A 23 5.51 12.73 3.69
C PRO A 23 4.87 12.14 2.42
N TYR A 24 5.60 11.29 1.70
CA TYR A 24 5.07 10.59 0.53
C TYR A 24 3.89 9.68 0.90
N CYS A 25 4.03 8.90 1.97
CA CYS A 25 2.98 8.02 2.47
C CYS A 25 1.73 8.83 2.84
N ARG A 26 1.90 9.95 3.54
CA ARG A 26 0.80 10.82 3.98
C ARG A 26 0.07 11.51 2.83
N VAL A 27 0.81 12.05 1.87
CA VAL A 27 0.23 12.89 0.81
C VAL A 27 -0.26 12.07 -0.39
N VAL A 28 0.38 10.94 -0.67
CA VAL A 28 0.09 10.16 -1.90
C VAL A 28 -0.62 8.85 -1.61
N VAL A 29 -0.17 8.07 -0.62
CA VAL A 29 -0.64 6.69 -0.40
C VAL A 29 -1.89 6.66 0.47
N ALA A 30 -1.89 7.37 1.60
CA ALA A 30 -2.99 7.36 2.56
C ALA A 30 -4.35 7.75 1.95
N PRO A 31 -4.47 8.79 1.10
CA PRO A 31 -5.75 9.14 0.47
C PRO A 31 -6.28 8.03 -0.45
N LYS A 32 -5.38 7.31 -1.15
CA LYS A 32 -5.75 6.20 -2.03
C LYS A 32 -6.30 5.02 -1.23
N ILE A 33 -5.63 4.65 -0.14
CA ILE A 33 -6.10 3.59 0.75
C ILE A 33 -7.44 3.95 1.37
N ALA A 34 -7.60 5.18 1.86
CA ALA A 34 -8.87 5.66 2.43
C ALA A 34 -10.01 5.56 1.42
N LYS A 35 -9.78 5.99 0.17
CA LYS A 35 -10.76 5.88 -0.93
C LYS A 35 -11.13 4.42 -1.23
N THR A 36 -10.15 3.53 -1.30
CA THR A 36 -10.41 2.10 -1.52
C THR A 36 -11.24 1.49 -0.39
N ARG A 37 -10.87 1.76 0.87
CA ARG A 37 -11.63 1.28 2.04
C ARG A 37 -13.08 1.78 2.02
N ALA A 38 -13.29 3.07 1.74
CA ALA A 38 -14.63 3.63 1.64
C ALA A 38 -15.45 3.01 0.50
N LYS A 39 -14.85 2.83 -0.69
CA LYS A 39 -15.54 2.26 -1.86
C LYS A 39 -15.93 0.80 -1.66
N HIS A 40 -15.14 0.05 -0.91
CA HIS A 40 -15.31 -1.38 -0.69
C HIS A 40 -15.71 -1.70 0.75
N ALA A 41 -16.35 -0.76 1.45
CA ALA A 41 -16.70 -0.91 2.86
C ALA A 41 -17.55 -2.16 3.13
N SER A 42 -18.42 -2.56 2.21
CA SER A 42 -19.25 -3.76 2.31
C SER A 42 -18.48 -5.09 2.29
N LEU A 43 -17.18 -5.09 1.95
CA LEU A 43 -16.33 -6.28 2.02
C LEU A 43 -15.77 -6.52 3.44
N TYR A 44 -16.06 -5.63 4.38
CA TYR A 44 -15.57 -5.67 5.77
C TYR A 44 -16.69 -5.92 6.79
N GLU A 45 -17.88 -6.35 6.34
CA GLU A 45 -18.98 -6.83 7.20
C GLU A 45 -18.79 -8.28 7.66
#